data_AF-A0A1I7LHL4-F1
#
_entry.id   AF-A0A1I7LHL4-F1
#
_cell.length_a   1.000
_cell.length_b   1.000
_cell.length_c   1.000
_cell.angle_alpha   90.00
_cell.angle_beta   90.00
_cell.angle_gamma   90.00
#
_symmetry.space_group_name_H-M   'P 1'
#
loop_
_entity.id
_entity.type
_entity.pdbx_description
1 polymer ?
#
loop_
_entity_poly.entity_id
_entity_poly.type
_entity_poly.pdbx_seq_one_letter_code
_entity_poly.pdbx_strand_id
1 'polypeptide(L)'
;MLVAIMLTGMRMSIQAELDTFFAHLRQQAQLVHEVSEQAFAQARAKLSPSAIPGLNDWLIGRAEKDRFVPRWRGLRLVAADASTARFGLRASHVKRAALADQILFGLFLPGPDLMLAASLHDVHECGER
;
A
#
# COMPACT_ATOMS: atom_id res chain seq x y z
N MET A 1 -0.74 -12.85 2.80
CA MET A 1 -1.62 -12.52 3.93
C MET A 1 -2.64 -11.48 3.50
N LEU A 2 -3.91 -11.60 3.89
CA LEU A 2 -4.97 -10.63 3.52
C LEU A 2 -4.68 -9.20 3.99
N VAL A 3 -4.00 -9.04 5.13
CA VAL A 3 -3.57 -7.73 5.65
C VAL A 3 -2.63 -7.01 4.67
N ALA A 4 -1.77 -7.74 3.95
CA ALA A 4 -0.93 -7.13 2.92
C ALA A 4 -1.77 -6.53 1.80
N ILE A 5 -2.75 -7.27 1.29
CA ILE A 5 -3.68 -6.82 0.23
C ILE A 5 -4.51 -5.61 0.67
N MET A 6 -4.82 -5.48 1.97
CA MET A 6 -5.50 -4.28 2.51
C MET A 6 -4.62 -3.03 2.53
N LEU A 7 -3.30 -3.20 2.62
CA LEU A 7 -2.32 -2.13 2.80
C LEU A 7 -1.58 -1.77 1.50
N THR A 8 -1.45 -2.69 0.54
CA THR A 8 -0.71 -2.48 -0.70
C THR A 8 -1.60 -1.95 -1.83
N GLY A 9 -0.97 -1.27 -2.79
CA GLY A 9 -1.61 -0.92 -4.06
C GLY A 9 -1.83 -2.17 -4.92
N MET A 10 -3.01 -2.28 -5.54
CA MET A 10 -3.42 -3.46 -6.30
C MET A 10 -2.91 -3.38 -7.74
N ARG A 11 -2.35 -4.48 -8.24
CA ARG A 11 -1.78 -4.58 -9.60
C ARG A 11 -2.81 -4.95 -10.67
N MET A 12 -3.97 -5.47 -10.24
CA MET A 12 -5.08 -5.92 -11.08
C MET A 12 -6.42 -5.56 -10.40
N SER A 13 -7.55 -5.96 -11.00
CA SER A 13 -8.86 -5.85 -10.34
C SER A 13 -8.84 -6.53 -8.97
N ILE A 14 -9.46 -5.90 -7.98
CA ILE A 14 -9.57 -6.37 -6.59
C ILE A 14 -10.10 -7.81 -6.57
N GLN A 15 -11.13 -8.10 -7.37
CA GLN A 15 -11.74 -9.41 -7.41
C GLN A 15 -10.77 -10.50 -7.90
N ALA A 16 -10.01 -10.22 -8.97
CA ALA A 16 -9.05 -11.18 -9.51
C ALA A 16 -7.91 -11.49 -8.52
N GLU A 17 -7.46 -10.47 -7.78
CA GLU A 17 -6.44 -10.65 -6.74
C GLU A 17 -6.98 -11.46 -5.56
N LEU A 18 -8.22 -11.22 -5.13
CA LEU A 18 -8.89 -12.01 -4.09
C LEU A 18 -9.06 -13.47 -4.50
N ASP A 19 -9.57 -13.72 -5.71
CA ASP A 19 -9.81 -15.07 -6.20
C ASP A 19 -8.49 -15.86 -6.30
N THR A 20 -7.41 -15.22 -6.73
CA THR A 20 -6.06 -15.80 -6.77
C THR A 20 -5.55 -16.12 -5.36
N PHE A 21 -5.75 -15.19 -4.42
CA PHE A 21 -5.34 -15.39 -3.03
C PHE A 21 -6.06 -16.59 -2.38
N PHE A 22 -7.37 -16.69 -2.55
CA PHE A 22 -8.15 -17.78 -1.98
C PHE A 22 -7.91 -19.12 -2.69
N ALA A 23 -7.67 -19.12 -4.00
CA ALA A 23 -7.25 -20.31 -4.74
C ALA A 23 -5.92 -20.87 -4.20
N HIS A 24 -4.91 -20.00 -4.01
CA HIS A 24 -3.63 -20.40 -3.41
C HIS A 24 -3.79 -20.90 -1.97
N LEU A 25 -4.63 -20.25 -1.15
CA LEU A 25 -4.87 -20.67 0.22
C LEU A 25 -5.51 -22.07 0.30
N ARG A 26 -6.38 -22.40 -0.65
CA ARG A 26 -7.03 -23.72 -0.75
C ARG A 26 -6.20 -24.75 -1.53
N GLN A 27 -5.00 -24.39 -2.01
CA GLN A 27 -4.18 -25.24 -2.90
C GLN A 27 -4.94 -25.74 -4.14
N GLN A 28 -5.84 -24.91 -4.67
CA GLN A 28 -6.66 -25.23 -5.83
C GLN A 28 -6.18 -24.46 -7.05
N ALA A 29 -6.13 -25.13 -8.21
CA ALA A 29 -5.73 -24.52 -9.48
C ALA A 29 -6.83 -23.62 -10.09
N GLN A 30 -8.04 -23.66 -9.53
CA GLN A 30 -9.20 -22.91 -10.03
C GLN A 30 -9.45 -21.69 -9.15
N LEU A 31 -9.78 -20.55 -9.78
CA LEU A 31 -10.15 -19.32 -9.08
C LEU A 31 -11.38 -19.58 -8.20
N VAL A 32 -11.29 -19.24 -6.91
CA VAL A 32 -12.37 -19.45 -5.94
C VAL A 32 -12.90 -18.10 -5.49
N HIS A 33 -14.16 -17.82 -5.86
CA HIS A 33 -14.86 -16.61 -5.45
C HIS A 33 -15.38 -16.75 -4.01
N GLU A 34 -14.49 -16.58 -3.04
CA GLU A 34 -14.82 -16.67 -1.61
C GLU A 34 -15.29 -15.32 -1.02
N VAL A 35 -14.70 -14.23 -1.50
CA VAL A 35 -14.96 -12.88 -0.99
C VAL A 35 -15.16 -11.94 -2.16
N SER A 36 -16.29 -11.23 -2.14
CA SER A 36 -16.55 -10.19 -3.14
C SER A 36 -15.71 -8.95 -2.89
N GLU A 37 -15.36 -8.25 -3.97
CA GLU A 37 -14.72 -6.93 -3.93
C GLU A 37 -15.49 -5.95 -3.01
N GLN A 38 -16.82 -6.00 -3.03
CA GLN A 38 -17.66 -5.15 -2.18
C GLN A 38 -17.48 -5.46 -0.69
N ALA A 39 -17.48 -6.75 -0.31
CA ALA A 39 -17.26 -7.15 1.08
C ALA A 39 -15.86 -6.75 1.55
N PHE A 40 -14.86 -6.91 0.68
CA PHE A 40 -13.49 -6.46 0.95
C PHE A 40 -13.41 -4.94 1.12
N ALA A 41 -14.03 -4.16 0.23
CA ALA A 41 -14.07 -2.71 0.30
C ALA A 41 -14.75 -2.23 1.59
N GLN A 42 -15.85 -2.86 2.00
CA GLN A 42 -16.52 -2.55 3.27
C GLN A 42 -15.63 -2.88 4.49
N ALA A 43 -14.91 -4.00 4.47
CA ALA A 43 -13.98 -4.35 5.54
C ALA A 43 -12.81 -3.35 5.60
N ARG A 44 -12.23 -2.98 4.45
CA ARG A 44 -11.16 -1.98 4.35
C ARG A 44 -11.63 -0.61 4.84
N ALA A 45 -12.86 -0.21 4.53
CA ALA A 45 -13.43 1.06 4.98
C ALA A 45 -13.63 1.13 6.51
N LYS A 46 -13.77 -0.01 7.19
CA LYS A 46 -13.87 -0.08 8.66
C LYS A 46 -12.51 -0.03 9.36
N LEU A 47 -11.41 -0.05 8.61
CA LEU A 47 -10.07 0.01 9.18
C LEU A 47 -9.79 1.43 9.69
N SER A 48 -9.43 1.55 10.98
CA SER A 48 -9.03 2.85 11.52
C SER A 48 -7.75 3.34 10.83
N PRO A 49 -7.70 4.59 10.33
CA PRO A 49 -6.47 5.17 9.79
C PRO A 49 -5.31 5.14 10.79
N SER A 50 -5.60 5.26 12.09
CA SER A 50 -4.59 5.19 13.15
C SER A 50 -3.98 3.80 13.34
N ALA A 51 -4.64 2.74 12.88
CA ALA A 51 -4.14 1.37 12.96
C ALA A 51 -3.21 1.01 11.78
N ILE A 52 -3.28 1.77 10.68
CA ILE A 52 -2.52 1.49 9.46
C ILE A 52 -1.01 1.43 9.71
N PRO A 53 -0.36 2.39 10.43
CA PRO A 53 1.08 2.33 10.68
C PRO A 53 1.48 1.07 11.45
N GLY A 54 0.76 0.74 12.53
CA GLY A 54 1.07 -0.44 13.34
C GLY A 54 0.85 -1.76 12.59
N LEU A 55 -0.15 -1.83 11.72
CA LEU A 55 -0.36 -3.00 10.85
C LEU A 55 0.73 -3.13 9.80
N ASN A 56 1.22 -2.01 9.26
CA ASN A 56 2.33 -2.01 8.30
C ASN A 56 3.63 -2.45 8.96
N ASP A 57 3.96 -1.92 10.14
CA ASP A 57 5.14 -2.33 10.91
C ASP A 57 5.11 -3.82 11.23
N TRP A 58 3.95 -4.32 11.65
CA TRP A 58 3.75 -5.75 11.88
C TRP A 58 3.96 -6.59 10.62
N LEU A 59 3.42 -6.14 9.48
CA LEU A 59 3.57 -6.83 8.19
C LEU A 59 5.04 -6.87 7.74
N ILE A 60 5.75 -5.75 7.87
CA ILE A 60 7.19 -5.66 7.55
C ILE A 60 7.99 -6.58 8.46
N GLY A 61 7.74 -6.55 9.78
CA GLY A 61 8.40 -7.43 10.74
C GLY A 61 8.17 -8.92 10.41
N ARG A 62 6.98 -9.26 9.92
CA ARG A 62 6.69 -10.63 9.45
C ARG A 62 7.50 -10.97 8.20
N ALA A 63 7.55 -10.09 7.21
CA ALA A 63 8.34 -10.28 5.99
C ALA A 63 9.85 -10.42 6.29
N GLU A 64 10.36 -9.65 7.26
CA GLU A 64 11.75 -9.76 7.70
C GLU A 64 12.04 -11.12 8.35
N LYS A 65 11.15 -11.58 9.24
CA LYS A 65 11.26 -12.89 9.90
C LYS A 65 11.23 -14.04 8.89
N ASP A 66 10.35 -13.95 7.90
CA ASP A 66 10.18 -14.96 6.87
C ASP A 66 11.24 -14.85 5.75
N ARG A 67 12.24 -13.96 5.90
CA ARG A 67 13.35 -13.70 4.96
C ARG A 67 12.92 -13.27 3.56
N PHE A 68 11.76 -12.60 3.45
CA PHE A 68 11.27 -12.02 2.21
C PHE A 68 11.82 -10.61 1.94
N VAL A 69 12.51 -10.00 2.89
CA VAL A 69 13.14 -8.69 2.72
C VAL A 69 14.58 -8.87 2.27
N PRO A 70 14.94 -8.48 1.04
CA PRO A 70 16.30 -8.67 0.55
C PRO A 70 17.29 -7.75 1.27
N ARG A 71 18.51 -8.27 1.42
CA ARG A 71 19.60 -7.58 2.13
C ARG A 71 20.85 -7.54 1.28
N TRP A 72 21.59 -6.44 1.36
CA TRP A 72 22.91 -6.28 0.76
C TRP A 72 23.92 -5.93 1.85
N ARG A 73 24.96 -6.77 2.00
CA ARG A 73 25.96 -6.64 3.08
C ARG A 73 25.35 -6.50 4.47
N GLY A 74 24.25 -7.21 4.73
CA GLY A 74 23.51 -7.18 6.00
C GLY A 74 22.50 -6.04 6.15
N LEU A 75 22.57 -5.01 5.30
CA LEU A 75 21.64 -3.88 5.28
C LEU A 75 20.39 -4.22 4.48
N ARG A 76 19.23 -3.70 4.90
CA ARG A 76 17.98 -3.84 4.16
C ARG A 76 18.05 -3.06 2.85
N LEU A 77 17.72 -3.71 1.74
CA LEU A 77 17.52 -3.01 0.49
C LEU A 77 16.19 -2.27 0.51
N VAL A 78 16.22 -1.01 0.11
CA VAL A 78 15.05 -0.12 0.04
C VAL A 78 15.13 0.59 -1.30
N ALA A 79 14.02 0.64 -2.02
CA ALA A 79 13.86 1.45 -3.21
C ALA A 79 13.04 2.70 -2.87
N ALA A 80 13.36 3.79 -3.55
CA ALA A 80 12.69 5.08 -3.39
C ALA A 80 12.12 5.50 -4.74
N ASP A 81 10.90 6.03 -4.73
CA ASP A 81 10.27 6.63 -5.90
C ASP A 81 9.53 7.91 -5.50
N ALA A 82 9.43 8.84 -6.44
CA ALA A 82 8.74 10.11 -6.25
C ALA A 82 7.84 10.38 -7.45
N SER A 83 6.59 10.74 -7.20
CA SER A 83 5.61 11.06 -8.23
C SER A 83 4.80 12.30 -7.87
N THR A 84 4.51 13.15 -8.85
CA THR A 84 3.59 14.28 -8.65
C THR A 84 2.15 13.77 -8.63
N ALA A 85 1.52 13.82 -7.47
CA ALA A 85 0.11 13.51 -7.28
C ALA A 85 -0.74 14.76 -7.52
N ARG A 86 -1.72 14.65 -8.42
CA ARG A 86 -2.73 15.69 -8.64
C ARG A 86 -4.07 15.25 -8.06
N PHE A 87 -4.54 15.94 -7.02
CA PHE A 87 -5.79 15.61 -6.37
C PHE A 87 -6.97 16.31 -7.05
N GLY A 88 -8.00 15.54 -7.39
CA GLY A 88 -9.28 16.08 -7.84
C GLY A 88 -9.95 16.83 -6.69
N LEU A 89 -9.84 18.16 -6.68
CA LEU A 89 -10.45 18.98 -5.64
C LEU A 89 -11.95 19.10 -5.89
N ARG A 90 -12.75 18.59 -4.95
CA ARG A 90 -14.18 18.91 -4.87
C ARG A 90 -14.35 20.07 -3.91
N ALA A 91 -15.20 21.03 -4.28
CA ALA A 91 -15.59 22.10 -3.36
C ALA A 91 -16.06 21.48 -2.03
N SER A 92 -15.33 21.76 -0.96
CA SER A 92 -15.61 21.25 0.37
C SER A 92 -15.43 22.40 1.37
N HIS A 93 -16.23 22.39 2.43
CA HIS A 93 -16.15 23.38 3.50
C HIS A 93 -14.95 23.13 4.44
N VAL A 94 -14.11 22.12 4.17
CA VAL A 94 -12.97 21.74 5.00
C VAL A 94 -11.76 22.61 4.63
N LYS A 95 -11.24 23.36 5.61
CA LYS A 95 -10.13 24.33 5.48
C LYS A 95 -8.76 23.75 5.03
N ARG A 96 -8.64 22.45 4.82
CA ARG A 96 -7.42 21.74 4.44
C ARG A 96 -7.70 20.61 3.44
N ALA A 97 -8.35 20.92 2.34
CA ALA A 97 -8.21 20.05 1.18
C ALA A 97 -6.72 20.05 0.79
N ALA A 98 -6.14 18.89 0.51
CA ALA A 98 -4.78 18.78 0.00
C ALA A 98 -4.57 19.80 -1.14
N LEU A 99 -3.37 20.36 -1.27
CA LEU A 99 -3.07 21.22 -2.42
C LEU A 99 -3.29 20.43 -3.70
N ALA A 100 -3.72 21.11 -4.77
CA ALA A 100 -4.06 20.46 -6.04
C ALA A 100 -2.94 19.55 -6.54
N ASP A 101 -1.68 19.99 -6.37
CA ASP A 101 -0.48 19.26 -6.73
C ASP A 101 0.40 19.05 -5.49
N GLN A 102 0.85 17.82 -5.27
CA GLN A 102 1.78 17.44 -4.21
C GLN A 102 2.78 16.40 -4.74
N ILE A 103 3.97 16.32 -4.14
CA ILE A 103 4.92 15.25 -4.42
C ILE A 103 4.66 14.12 -3.44
N LEU A 104 4.31 12.94 -3.96
CA LEU A 104 4.24 11.70 -3.21
C LEU A 104 5.61 11.03 -3.28
N PHE A 105 6.31 10.97 -2.14
CA PHE A 105 7.57 10.25 -2.00
C PHE A 105 7.34 8.95 -1.25
N GLY A 106 7.74 7.83 -1.85
CA GLY A 106 7.55 6.49 -1.30
C GLY A 106 8.85 5.74 -1.14
N LEU A 107 9.02 5.08 0.00
CA LEU A 107 10.04 4.07 0.23
C LEU A 107 9.37 2.70 0.23
N PHE A 108 9.93 1.74 -0.51
CA PHE A 108 9.40 0.38 -0.59
C PHE A 108 10.49 -0.68 -0.51
N LEU A 109 10.11 -1.86 -0.06
CA LEU A 109 10.97 -3.03 0.03
C LEU A 109 10.89 -3.80 -1.29
N PRO A 110 11.95 -3.82 -2.11
CA PRO A 110 11.93 -4.49 -3.41
C PRO A 110 11.82 -6.00 -3.23
N GLY A 111 11.02 -6.67 -4.05
CA GLY A 111 10.76 -8.11 -3.92
C GLY A 111 9.35 -8.40 -3.39
N PRO A 112 9.07 -8.18 -2.10
CA PRO A 112 7.72 -8.37 -1.57
C PRO A 112 6.79 -7.19 -1.88
N ASP A 113 7.30 -6.13 -2.52
CA ASP A 113 6.55 -4.94 -2.96
C ASP A 113 5.76 -4.27 -1.83
N LEU A 114 6.38 -4.22 -0.65
CA LEU A 114 5.79 -3.64 0.56
C LEU A 114 6.21 -2.18 0.73
N MET A 115 5.26 -1.30 1.02
CA MET A 115 5.52 0.10 1.32
C MET A 115 6.11 0.22 2.73
N LEU A 116 7.32 0.76 2.82
CA LEU A 116 8.00 1.04 4.09
C LEU A 116 7.50 2.35 4.70
N ALA A 117 7.45 3.40 3.88
CA ALA A 117 6.99 4.71 4.29
C ALA A 117 6.51 5.49 3.06
N ALA A 118 5.59 6.42 3.27
CA ALA A 118 5.21 7.40 2.26
C ALA A 118 4.98 8.76 2.91
N SER A 119 5.40 9.81 2.22
CA SER A 119 5.21 11.20 2.64
C SER A 119 4.71 12.04 1.48
N LEU A 120 3.91 13.05 1.81
CA LEU A 120 3.45 14.07 0.88
C LEU A 120 4.22 15.36 1.15
N HIS A 121 4.77 15.95 0.08
CA HIS A 121 5.50 17.21 0.12
C HIS A 121 4.81 18.24 -0.78
N ASP A 122 4.90 19.50 -0.40
CA ASP A 122 4.45 20.59 -1.27
C ASP A 122 5.40 20.69 -2.48
N VAL A 123 4.83 20.89 -3.66
CA VAL A 123 5.60 21.13 -4.90
C VAL A 123 6.44 22.42 -4.77
N HIS A 124 5.99 23.39 -3.98
CA HIS A 124 6.68 24.68 -3.78
C HIS A 124 7.82 24.62 -2.77
N GLU A 125 7.91 23.57 -1.94
CA GLU A 125 9.03 23.37 -1.00
C GLU A 125 10.23 22.68 -1.67
N CYS A 126 10.02 21.98 -2.79
CA CYS A 126 11.03 21.17 -3.46
C CYS A 126 11.70 21.87 -4.67
N GLY A 127 11.58 23.20 -4.76
CA GLY A 127 12.26 24.01 -5.76
C GLY A 127 13.65 24.46 -5.29
N GLU A 128 14.69 23.93 -5.92
CA GLU A 128 16.06 24.45 -5.81
C GLU A 128 16.10 25.95 -6.18
N ARG A 129 16.86 26.72 -5.40
CA ARG A 129 17.51 27.95 -5.86
C ARG A 129 18.86 27.59 -6.47
#